data_AF-A0A977PXG3-F1
#
_entry.id   AF-A0A977PXG3-F1
#
_cell.length_a   1.000
_cell.length_b   1.000
_cell.length_c   1.000
_cell.angle_alpha   90.00
_cell.angle_beta   90.00
_cell.angle_gamma   90.00
#
_symmetry.space_group_name_H-M   'P 1'
#
loop_
_entity.id
_entity.type
_entity.pdbx_description
1 polymer ?
#
loop_
_entity_poly.entity_id
_entity_poly.type
_entity_poly.pdbx_seq_one_letter_code
_entity_poly.pdbx_strand_id
1 'polypeptide(L)'
;MSRNMVEANRYIFNTLKDFIDDHPEFDRTVDYFGEKYIRFIQTNDQEKEWLKELNVITDKRLTSVLKFAIFEFDSKFYFISVSLNEQNIDLSSLEEYGLLDFDNNSGIFTALIYGLKVGVKEDVDPYKILDEVFYEIEENKKEGFEYIKIADFFESIKIYQITKNCPFVYDNLEFTEKDIDEILLFRLALLLLVKNDAVRILKFSPETLECFVKLCEEGSTKISYENLLYSFVSFSWKHCFLDVYRCLDLERLFSIPKLKKFYDTILEKKDLLNFQDFATLCEEEISLKLREEETLEKLLNGEEKITKRLGSCENSYKFIYKLRNSIVHFRASQETMVPNDDDDRWNIIINVCLELVLSLYKKYEDYL
;
A
#
# COMPACT_ATOMS: atom_id res chain seq x y z
N MET A 1 -11.79 3.75 -21.84
CA MET A 1 -11.60 4.81 -22.87
C MET A 1 -10.20 4.63 -23.44
N SER A 2 -10.06 4.48 -24.76
CA SER A 2 -8.75 4.26 -25.39
C SER A 2 -7.84 5.47 -25.17
N ARG A 3 -6.63 5.26 -24.62
CA ARG A 3 -5.66 6.36 -24.43
C ARG A 3 -5.23 6.96 -25.76
N ASN A 4 -5.07 8.29 -25.77
CA ASN A 4 -4.47 9.00 -26.90
C ASN A 4 -2.95 8.81 -26.88
N MET A 5 -2.44 7.96 -27.78
CA MET A 5 -1.02 7.61 -27.87
C MET A 5 -0.12 8.84 -28.09
N VAL A 6 -0.64 9.87 -28.77
CA VAL A 6 0.11 11.11 -29.04
C VAL A 6 0.28 11.92 -27.75
N GLU A 7 -0.75 11.97 -26.91
CA GLU A 7 -0.70 12.67 -25.61
C GLU A 7 0.23 11.95 -24.63
N ALA A 8 0.18 10.62 -24.59
CA ALA A 8 1.05 9.83 -23.71
C ALA A 8 2.54 10.04 -24.04
N ASN A 9 2.90 9.98 -25.34
CA ASN A 9 4.28 10.27 -25.76
C ASN A 9 4.67 11.72 -25.46
N ARG A 10 3.79 12.68 -25.77
CA ARG A 10 4.05 14.11 -25.49
C ARG A 10 4.29 14.34 -24.00
N TYR A 11 3.54 13.68 -23.12
CA TYR A 11 3.71 13.79 -21.68
C TYR A 11 5.10 13.34 -21.22
N ILE A 12 5.62 12.22 -21.72
CA ILE A 12 6.94 11.69 -21.34
C ILE A 12 8.04 12.70 -21.66
N PHE A 13 8.10 13.16 -22.92
CA PHE A 13 9.15 14.10 -23.34
C PHE A 13 8.97 15.49 -22.71
N ASN A 14 7.74 15.92 -22.44
CA ASN A 14 7.51 17.15 -21.66
C ASN A 14 7.99 16.98 -20.21
N THR A 15 7.80 15.83 -19.59
CA THR A 15 8.26 15.59 -18.22
C THR A 15 9.79 15.63 -18.12
N LEU A 16 10.49 15.05 -19.10
CA LEU A 16 11.95 15.16 -19.21
C LEU A 16 12.42 16.60 -19.46
N LYS A 17 11.69 17.34 -20.30
CA LYS A 17 11.95 18.75 -20.55
C LYS A 17 11.79 19.58 -19.28
N ASP A 18 10.65 19.45 -18.59
CA ASP A 18 10.34 20.21 -17.38
C ASP A 18 11.42 19.96 -16.32
N PHE A 19 11.91 18.71 -16.20
CA PHE A 19 13.04 18.38 -15.31
C PHE A 19 14.33 19.12 -15.67
N ILE A 20 14.66 19.27 -16.95
CA ILE A 20 15.84 20.04 -17.39
C ILE A 20 15.63 21.54 -17.15
N ASP A 21 14.44 22.06 -17.48
CA ASP A 21 14.09 23.48 -17.35
C ASP A 21 14.09 23.95 -15.88
N ASP A 22 13.83 23.05 -14.93
CA ASP A 22 13.90 23.31 -13.49
C ASP A 22 15.35 23.46 -12.96
N HIS A 23 16.36 23.08 -13.74
CA HIS A 23 17.77 23.22 -13.36
C HIS A 23 18.36 24.57 -13.81
N PRO A 24 18.81 25.44 -12.87
CA PRO A 24 19.21 26.81 -13.16
C PRO A 24 20.47 26.95 -14.02
N GLU A 25 21.21 25.86 -14.24
CA GLU A 25 22.39 25.81 -15.10
C GLU A 25 22.04 25.79 -16.60
N PHE A 26 20.78 25.47 -16.94
CA PHE A 26 20.28 25.39 -18.30
C PHE A 26 19.49 26.65 -18.65
N ASP A 27 20.21 27.76 -18.89
CA ASP A 27 19.58 29.02 -19.31
C ASP A 27 19.04 28.90 -20.75
N ARG A 28 17.79 29.37 -20.94
CA ARG A 28 16.81 29.10 -22.02
C ARG A 28 17.23 29.57 -23.42
N THR A 29 18.41 29.19 -23.90
CA THR A 29 19.00 29.77 -25.11
C THR A 29 18.95 28.87 -26.34
N VAL A 30 18.44 27.64 -26.23
CA VAL A 30 18.32 26.77 -27.39
C VAL A 30 16.93 26.14 -27.48
N ASP A 31 16.31 26.33 -28.64
CA ASP A 31 14.97 25.87 -29.03
C ASP A 31 14.93 24.34 -29.28
N TYR A 32 15.58 23.54 -28.41
CA TYR A 32 15.64 22.06 -28.52
C TYR A 32 14.27 21.37 -28.35
N PHE A 33 13.29 22.12 -27.84
CA PHE A 33 12.02 21.63 -27.33
C PHE A 33 10.79 22.12 -28.11
N GLY A 34 10.98 22.77 -29.27
CA GLY A 34 9.88 23.31 -30.06
C GLY A 34 8.97 22.22 -30.65
N GLU A 35 7.72 22.59 -30.98
CA GLU A 35 6.71 21.70 -31.61
C GLU A 35 7.13 21.10 -32.97
N LYS A 36 8.29 21.51 -33.51
CA LYS A 36 8.88 21.04 -34.76
C LYS A 36 9.56 19.67 -34.67
N TYR A 37 9.80 19.17 -33.46
CA TYR A 37 10.49 17.89 -33.23
C TYR A 37 9.52 16.86 -32.65
N ILE A 38 9.16 15.84 -33.44
CA ILE A 38 8.23 14.79 -33.02
C ILE A 38 9.04 13.60 -32.50
N ARG A 39 9.08 13.47 -31.17
CA ARG A 39 9.69 12.34 -30.46
C ARG A 39 8.62 11.37 -29.99
N PHE A 40 8.86 10.08 -30.15
CA PHE A 40 7.97 9.02 -29.67
C PHE A 40 8.77 7.77 -29.29
N ILE A 41 8.21 6.93 -28.43
CA ILE A 41 8.77 5.62 -28.12
C ILE A 41 8.33 4.65 -29.21
N GLN A 42 9.29 3.94 -29.82
CA GLN A 42 8.99 2.95 -30.85
C GLN A 42 8.15 1.81 -30.26
N THR A 43 7.07 1.45 -30.95
CA THR A 43 6.15 0.39 -30.52
C THR A 43 5.77 -0.51 -31.68
N ASN A 44 5.75 -1.82 -31.43
CA ASN A 44 5.19 -2.84 -32.31
C ASN A 44 3.66 -2.85 -32.21
N ASP A 45 2.98 -3.57 -33.11
CA ASP A 45 1.50 -3.55 -33.14
C ASP A 45 0.86 -4.11 -31.86
N GLN A 46 1.46 -5.15 -31.25
CA GLN A 46 1.04 -5.64 -29.93
C GLN A 46 1.29 -4.61 -28.80
N GLU A 47 2.41 -3.90 -28.82
CA GLU A 47 2.71 -2.87 -27.81
C GLU A 47 1.77 -1.66 -27.93
N LYS A 48 1.26 -1.36 -29.14
CA LYS A 48 0.23 -0.35 -29.33
C LYS A 48 -1.10 -0.76 -28.72
N GLU A 49 -1.43 -2.05 -28.70
CA GLU A 49 -2.62 -2.56 -28.01
C GLU A 49 -2.50 -2.34 -26.51
N TRP A 50 -1.35 -2.72 -25.92
CA TRP A 50 -1.02 -2.40 -24.53
C TRP A 50 -1.20 -0.90 -24.21
N LEU A 51 -0.70 -0.02 -25.07
CA LEU A 51 -0.81 1.41 -24.86
C LEU A 51 -2.27 1.92 -24.88
N LYS A 52 -3.12 1.33 -25.73
CA LYS A 52 -4.51 1.77 -25.93
C LYS A 52 -5.47 1.20 -24.90
N GLU A 53 -5.31 -0.08 -24.56
CA GLU A 53 -6.32 -0.87 -23.87
C GLU A 53 -6.01 -1.09 -22.39
N LEU A 54 -4.77 -0.83 -21.94
CA LEU A 54 -4.42 -0.96 -20.53
C LEU A 54 -5.31 -0.05 -19.67
N ASN A 55 -6.11 -0.65 -18.79
CA ASN A 55 -7.00 0.07 -17.89
C ASN A 55 -6.42 0.05 -16.47
N VAL A 56 -6.29 1.21 -15.83
CA VAL A 56 -5.87 1.26 -14.42
C VAL A 56 -7.13 1.13 -13.58
N ILE A 57 -7.24 0.06 -12.80
CA ILE A 57 -8.40 -0.20 -11.96
C ILE A 57 -8.27 0.58 -10.65
N THR A 58 -7.12 0.43 -9.99
CA THR A 58 -6.82 1.09 -8.73
C THR A 58 -5.34 1.44 -8.66
N ASP A 59 -5.05 2.58 -8.06
CA ASP A 59 -3.69 3.03 -7.80
C ASP A 59 -3.60 3.67 -6.42
N LYS A 60 -2.45 3.49 -5.78
CA LYS A 60 -2.14 4.13 -4.52
C LYS A 60 -0.71 4.64 -4.50
N ARG A 61 -0.58 5.89 -4.08
CA ARG A 61 0.69 6.52 -3.79
C ARG A 61 1.00 6.39 -2.30
N LEU A 62 2.12 5.73 -1.96
CA LEU A 62 2.58 5.55 -0.58
C LEU A 62 3.51 6.68 -0.13
N THR A 63 4.43 7.09 -1.00
CA THR A 63 5.32 8.26 -0.80
C THR A 63 5.30 9.16 -2.03
N SER A 64 6.10 10.22 -2.09
CA SER A 64 6.22 11.05 -3.31
C SER A 64 6.62 10.24 -4.54
N VAL A 65 7.41 9.17 -4.36
CA VAL A 65 7.99 8.34 -5.42
C VAL A 65 7.42 6.92 -5.47
N LEU A 66 7.15 6.29 -4.32
CA LEU A 66 6.67 4.91 -4.23
C LEU A 66 5.18 4.82 -4.50
N LYS A 67 4.82 4.08 -5.55
CA LYS A 67 3.42 3.88 -5.98
C LYS A 67 3.17 2.41 -6.28
N PHE A 68 1.93 2.01 -6.05
CA PHE A 68 1.42 0.69 -6.40
C PHE A 68 0.16 0.85 -7.24
N ALA A 69 -0.06 -0.04 -8.20
CA ALA A 69 -1.28 -0.03 -9.00
C ALA A 69 -1.65 -1.43 -9.46
N ILE A 70 -2.94 -1.64 -9.72
CA ILE A 70 -3.44 -2.82 -10.43
C ILE A 70 -4.06 -2.35 -11.74
N PHE A 71 -3.68 -3.02 -12.82
CA PHE A 71 -4.22 -2.76 -14.15
C PHE A 71 -4.75 -4.03 -14.79
N GLU A 72 -5.68 -3.84 -15.73
CA GLU A 72 -6.22 -4.89 -16.59
C GLU A 72 -5.74 -4.72 -18.02
N PHE A 73 -5.41 -5.84 -18.64
CA PHE A 73 -5.20 -5.96 -20.08
C PHE A 73 -5.58 -7.37 -20.54
N ASP A 74 -6.35 -7.47 -21.64
CA ASP A 74 -6.79 -8.75 -22.21
C ASP A 74 -7.40 -9.71 -21.16
N SER A 75 -8.28 -9.17 -20.30
CA SER A 75 -8.93 -9.89 -19.20
C SER A 75 -7.98 -10.58 -18.21
N LYS A 76 -6.73 -10.08 -18.13
CA LYS A 76 -5.75 -10.44 -17.12
C LYS A 76 -5.39 -9.23 -16.30
N PHE A 77 -5.01 -9.46 -15.06
CA PHE A 77 -4.66 -8.39 -14.14
C PHE A 77 -3.21 -8.47 -13.72
N TYR A 78 -2.67 -7.30 -13.47
CA TYR A 78 -1.25 -7.11 -13.25
C TYR A 78 -1.06 -6.11 -12.12
N PHE A 79 -0.11 -6.41 -11.24
CA PHE A 79 0.29 -5.57 -10.13
C PHE A 79 1.59 -4.85 -10.47
N ILE A 80 1.68 -3.57 -10.13
CA ILE A 80 2.83 -2.72 -10.41
C ILE A 80 3.41 -2.19 -9.11
N SER A 81 4.73 -2.18 -9.03
CA SER A 81 5.48 -1.33 -8.10
C SER A 81 6.30 -0.30 -8.88
N VAL A 82 6.30 0.95 -8.40
CA VAL A 82 7.10 2.06 -8.95
C VAL A 82 8.10 2.52 -7.90
N SER A 83 9.35 2.79 -8.30
CA SER A 83 10.43 3.26 -7.42
C SER A 83 10.85 2.26 -6.34
N LEU A 84 10.66 0.95 -6.60
CA LEU A 84 11.11 -0.11 -5.71
C LEU A 84 12.42 -0.73 -6.25
N ASN A 85 13.47 -0.74 -5.42
CA ASN A 85 14.73 -1.41 -5.76
C ASN A 85 14.67 -2.86 -5.27
N GLU A 86 14.77 -3.81 -6.20
CA GLU A 86 14.50 -5.24 -5.95
C GLU A 86 15.76 -6.09 -5.79
N GLN A 87 16.95 -5.48 -5.68
CA GLN A 87 18.22 -6.24 -5.62
C GLN A 87 18.24 -7.34 -4.54
N ASN A 88 17.33 -7.29 -3.56
CA ASN A 88 17.21 -8.26 -2.46
C ASN A 88 15.86 -9.01 -2.41
N ILE A 89 15.00 -8.94 -3.42
CA ILE A 89 13.73 -9.68 -3.40
C ILE A 89 13.94 -11.10 -3.96
N ASP A 90 13.56 -12.11 -3.18
CA ASP A 90 13.49 -13.48 -3.66
C ASP A 90 12.23 -13.69 -4.51
N LEU A 91 12.38 -13.58 -5.84
CA LEU A 91 11.29 -13.74 -6.82
C LEU A 91 10.58 -15.09 -6.70
N SER A 92 11.30 -16.16 -6.35
CA SER A 92 10.75 -17.50 -6.13
C SER A 92 9.66 -17.49 -5.07
N SER A 93 9.84 -16.67 -4.03
CA SER A 93 8.86 -16.54 -2.95
C SER A 93 7.61 -15.78 -3.36
N LEU A 94 7.65 -14.95 -4.40
CA LEU A 94 6.47 -14.21 -4.90
C LEU A 94 5.60 -15.09 -5.80
N GLU A 95 6.19 -16.04 -6.52
CA GLU A 95 5.46 -17.01 -7.33
C GLU A 95 4.52 -17.88 -6.49
N GLU A 96 4.92 -18.21 -5.24
CA GLU A 96 4.09 -18.93 -4.27
C GLU A 96 2.79 -18.18 -3.93
N TYR A 97 2.80 -16.85 -4.01
CA TYR A 97 1.64 -15.99 -3.82
C TYR A 97 0.91 -15.66 -5.14
N GLY A 98 1.27 -16.34 -6.22
CA GLY A 98 0.64 -16.21 -7.52
C GLY A 98 1.03 -14.94 -8.27
N LEU A 99 2.18 -14.31 -7.96
CA LEU A 99 2.74 -13.18 -8.70
C LEU A 99 3.88 -13.68 -9.60
N LEU A 100 3.68 -13.60 -10.92
CA LEU A 100 4.71 -13.95 -11.90
C LEU A 100 5.37 -12.68 -12.44
N ASP A 101 6.70 -12.63 -12.45
CA ASP A 101 7.43 -11.51 -13.05
C ASP A 101 7.08 -11.38 -14.54
N PHE A 102 6.83 -10.14 -14.97
CA PHE A 102 6.43 -9.84 -16.34
C PHE A 102 7.31 -8.72 -16.91
N ASP A 103 7.93 -9.02 -18.05
CA ASP A 103 8.84 -8.08 -18.70
C ASP A 103 8.12 -6.81 -19.14
N ASN A 104 8.76 -5.68 -18.87
CA ASN A 104 8.27 -4.39 -19.33
C ASN A 104 8.48 -4.27 -20.85
N ASN A 105 7.50 -3.70 -21.54
CA ASN A 105 7.57 -3.45 -22.98
C ASN A 105 7.32 -1.96 -23.28
N SER A 106 7.61 -1.53 -24.50
CA SER A 106 7.57 -0.12 -24.87
C SER A 106 6.17 0.49 -24.71
N GLY A 107 5.13 -0.31 -24.95
CA GLY A 107 3.73 0.06 -24.83
C GLY A 107 3.29 0.23 -23.37
N ILE A 108 3.62 -0.75 -22.53
CA ILE A 108 3.31 -0.73 -21.10
C ILE A 108 4.06 0.42 -20.44
N PHE A 109 5.36 0.56 -20.67
CA PHE A 109 6.17 1.65 -20.14
C PHE A 109 5.55 3.02 -20.43
N THR A 110 5.19 3.26 -21.70
CA THR A 110 4.55 4.52 -22.12
C THR A 110 3.20 4.73 -21.43
N ALA A 111 2.39 3.68 -21.34
CA ALA A 111 1.07 3.72 -20.72
C ALA A 111 1.16 4.00 -19.21
N LEU A 112 2.12 3.40 -18.52
CA LEU A 112 2.29 3.50 -17.08
C LEU A 112 2.88 4.83 -16.65
N ILE A 113 3.87 5.37 -17.37
CA ILE A 113 4.38 6.71 -17.07
C ILE A 113 3.26 7.74 -17.17
N TYR A 114 2.47 7.68 -18.24
CA TYR A 114 1.35 8.59 -18.43
C TYR A 114 0.22 8.35 -17.42
N GLY A 115 -0.17 7.09 -17.19
CA GLY A 115 -1.27 6.71 -16.32
C GLY A 115 -1.01 6.98 -14.84
N LEU A 116 0.18 6.63 -14.35
CA LEU A 116 0.57 6.75 -12.94
C LEU A 116 1.33 8.07 -12.65
N LYS A 117 1.56 8.89 -13.68
CA LYS A 117 2.34 10.14 -13.61
C LYS A 117 3.69 9.90 -12.94
N VAL A 118 4.44 8.92 -13.46
CA VAL A 118 5.75 8.53 -12.93
C VAL A 118 6.75 9.67 -13.17
N GLY A 119 7.54 10.00 -12.15
CA GLY A 119 8.54 11.07 -12.22
C GLY A 119 9.86 10.60 -12.82
N VAL A 120 10.68 11.58 -13.22
CA VAL A 120 12.11 11.40 -13.51
C VAL A 120 12.84 11.17 -12.18
N LYS A 121 13.85 10.30 -12.16
CA LYS A 121 14.66 10.08 -10.96
C LYS A 121 15.40 11.35 -10.57
N GLU A 122 15.50 11.61 -9.26
CA GLU A 122 16.17 12.81 -8.74
C GLU A 122 17.70 12.79 -8.94
N ASP A 123 18.32 11.62 -9.10
CA ASP A 123 19.78 11.45 -9.22
C ASP A 123 20.30 11.46 -10.67
N VAL A 124 19.42 11.66 -11.65
CA VAL A 124 19.79 11.67 -13.06
C VAL A 124 20.44 13.00 -13.44
N ASP A 125 21.57 12.91 -14.13
CA ASP A 125 22.28 14.06 -14.69
C ASP A 125 21.49 14.66 -15.89
N PRO A 126 21.04 15.93 -15.81
CA PRO A 126 20.31 16.56 -16.89
C PRO A 126 21.11 16.65 -18.21
N TYR A 127 22.45 16.71 -18.16
CA TYR A 127 23.29 16.70 -19.35
C TYR A 127 23.16 15.40 -20.14
N LYS A 128 23.00 14.26 -19.45
CA LYS A 128 22.77 12.96 -20.12
C LYS A 128 21.42 12.93 -20.84
N ILE A 129 20.38 13.49 -20.23
CA ILE A 129 19.06 13.56 -20.87
C ILE A 129 19.16 14.42 -22.14
N LEU A 130 19.86 15.56 -22.07
CA LEU A 130 20.08 16.41 -23.23
C LEU A 130 20.85 15.69 -24.34
N ASP A 131 21.99 15.07 -24.01
CA ASP A 131 22.85 14.40 -24.98
C ASP A 131 22.20 13.16 -25.60
N GLU A 132 21.44 12.38 -24.84
CA GLU A 132 20.88 11.10 -25.31
C GLU A 132 19.47 11.23 -25.91
N VAL A 133 18.69 12.24 -25.52
CA VAL A 133 17.27 12.40 -25.92
C VAL A 133 17.01 13.65 -26.77
N PHE A 134 17.77 14.72 -26.56
CA PHE A 134 17.52 16.02 -27.19
C PHE A 134 18.59 16.48 -28.19
N TYR A 135 19.78 15.89 -28.19
CA TYR A 135 20.88 16.24 -29.08
C TYR A 135 20.66 15.68 -30.50
N GLU A 136 20.97 16.49 -31.52
CA GLU A 136 20.95 16.13 -32.96
C GLU A 136 19.61 15.68 -33.58
N ILE A 137 18.60 16.55 -33.61
CA ILE A 137 17.43 16.32 -34.47
C ILE A 137 17.41 17.29 -35.67
N GLU A 138 17.37 16.72 -36.88
CA GLU A 138 17.03 17.45 -38.11
C GLU A 138 15.56 17.94 -38.01
N GLU A 139 15.32 19.24 -38.22
CA GLU A 139 13.97 19.82 -38.18
C GLU A 139 12.97 18.99 -39.01
N ASN A 140 11.81 18.66 -38.43
CA ASN A 140 10.70 17.88 -39.02
C ASN A 140 10.91 16.37 -39.20
N LYS A 141 11.99 15.78 -38.66
CA LYS A 141 12.15 14.33 -38.62
C LYS A 141 11.40 13.73 -37.42
N LYS A 142 10.70 12.62 -37.65
CA LYS A 142 10.12 11.81 -36.58
C LYS A 142 11.20 10.89 -36.04
N GLU A 143 11.53 11.02 -34.77
CA GLU A 143 12.51 10.17 -34.12
C GLU A 143 11.84 9.22 -33.14
N GLY A 144 12.08 7.93 -33.36
CA GLY A 144 11.60 6.86 -32.51
C GLY A 144 12.72 6.40 -31.60
N PHE A 145 12.52 6.47 -30.29
CA PHE A 145 13.46 5.97 -29.29
C PHE A 145 13.07 4.56 -28.83
N GLU A 146 14.06 3.72 -28.57
CA GLU A 146 13.84 2.46 -27.85
C GLU A 146 13.56 2.77 -26.38
N TYR A 147 12.58 2.08 -25.78
CA TYR A 147 12.15 2.38 -24.41
C TYR A 147 13.28 2.20 -23.39
N ILE A 148 14.20 1.26 -23.62
CA ILE A 148 15.32 0.94 -22.71
C ILE A 148 16.17 2.19 -22.43
N LYS A 149 16.44 3.00 -23.46
CA LYS A 149 17.24 4.22 -23.32
C LYS A 149 16.54 5.28 -22.47
N ILE A 150 15.21 5.36 -22.57
CA ILE A 150 14.42 6.34 -21.81
C ILE A 150 14.12 5.83 -20.41
N ALA A 151 13.97 4.51 -20.23
CA ALA A 151 13.63 3.87 -18.96
C ALA A 151 14.64 4.16 -17.85
N ASP A 152 15.92 4.35 -18.20
CA ASP A 152 16.97 4.67 -17.22
C ASP A 152 16.75 6.02 -16.53
N PHE A 153 16.10 6.99 -17.19
CA PHE A 153 15.83 8.32 -16.64
C PHE A 153 14.61 8.36 -15.70
N PHE A 154 13.67 7.42 -15.84
CA PHE A 154 12.45 7.37 -15.02
C PHE A 154 12.62 6.45 -13.82
N GLU A 155 11.77 6.63 -12.80
CA GLU A 155 11.69 5.70 -11.66
C GLU A 155 11.48 4.25 -12.12
N SER A 156 12.06 3.28 -11.41
CA SER A 156 11.95 1.87 -11.79
C SER A 156 10.49 1.41 -11.77
N ILE A 157 10.05 0.73 -12.84
CA ILE A 157 8.71 0.16 -12.95
C ILE A 157 8.84 -1.36 -13.04
N LYS A 158 8.15 -2.06 -12.15
CA LYS A 158 8.16 -3.51 -12.06
C LYS A 158 6.73 -4.03 -12.11
N ILE A 159 6.54 -5.11 -12.86
CA ILE A 159 5.22 -5.60 -13.24
C ILE A 159 5.15 -7.07 -12.90
N TYR A 160 4.10 -7.45 -12.19
CA TYR A 160 3.80 -8.82 -11.85
C TYR A 160 2.43 -9.19 -12.41
N GLN A 161 2.35 -10.28 -13.15
CA GLN A 161 1.07 -10.84 -13.55
C GLN A 161 0.43 -11.57 -12.36
N ILE A 162 -0.81 -11.19 -12.02
CA ILE A 162 -1.58 -11.86 -10.98
C ILE A 162 -2.18 -13.14 -11.59
N THR A 163 -1.83 -14.28 -11.03
CA THR A 163 -2.35 -15.58 -11.45
C THR A 163 -3.61 -15.96 -10.69
N LYS A 164 -4.36 -16.93 -11.22
CA LYS A 164 -5.53 -17.52 -10.55
C LYS A 164 -5.20 -18.21 -9.23
N ASN A 165 -3.92 -18.51 -8.97
CA ASN A 165 -3.47 -19.14 -7.74
C ASN A 165 -3.17 -18.12 -6.64
N CYS A 166 -3.42 -16.83 -6.87
CA CYS A 166 -3.20 -15.81 -5.86
C CYS A 166 -4.13 -16.06 -4.64
N PRO A 167 -3.57 -16.28 -3.43
CA PRO A 167 -4.36 -16.66 -2.25
C PRO A 167 -5.26 -15.52 -1.74
N PHE A 168 -5.07 -14.31 -2.26
CA PHE A 168 -5.81 -13.12 -1.83
C PHE A 168 -7.07 -12.86 -2.64
N VAL A 169 -7.33 -13.65 -3.68
CA VAL A 169 -8.54 -13.54 -4.53
C VAL A 169 -9.57 -14.54 -4.04
N TYR A 170 -10.76 -14.05 -3.70
CA TYR A 170 -11.89 -14.88 -3.27
C TYR A 170 -12.60 -15.46 -4.50
N ASP A 171 -12.89 -16.76 -4.48
CA ASP A 171 -13.51 -17.59 -5.54
C ASP A 171 -12.64 -17.93 -6.79
N ASN A 172 -12.13 -19.16 -6.77
CA ASN A 172 -11.20 -19.80 -7.71
C ASN A 172 -11.70 -20.06 -9.15
N LEU A 173 -12.80 -19.45 -9.60
CA LEU A 173 -13.44 -19.87 -10.86
C LEU A 173 -13.40 -18.81 -11.96
N GLU A 174 -13.67 -17.54 -11.67
CA GLU A 174 -13.58 -16.45 -12.66
C GLU A 174 -13.10 -15.17 -11.98
N PHE A 175 -11.87 -14.75 -12.27
CA PHE A 175 -11.29 -13.52 -11.73
C PHE A 175 -11.94 -12.33 -12.45
N THR A 176 -12.78 -11.56 -11.76
CA THR A 176 -13.51 -10.43 -12.35
C THR A 176 -13.03 -9.10 -11.79
N GLU A 177 -13.29 -7.98 -12.49
CA GLU A 177 -12.98 -6.62 -12.00
C GLU A 177 -13.55 -6.35 -10.59
N LYS A 178 -14.60 -7.06 -10.16
CA LYS A 178 -15.21 -6.90 -8.83
C LYS A 178 -14.38 -7.48 -7.69
N ASP A 179 -13.51 -8.43 -8.01
CA ASP A 179 -12.62 -9.08 -7.04
C ASP A 179 -11.36 -8.26 -6.78
N ILE A 180 -11.18 -7.17 -7.53
CA ILE A 180 -10.05 -6.25 -7.41
C ILE A 180 -10.54 -5.01 -6.70
N ASP A 181 -10.23 -4.97 -5.42
CA ASP A 181 -10.48 -3.83 -4.56
C ASP A 181 -9.16 -3.22 -4.07
N GLU A 182 -9.27 -2.11 -3.36
CA GLU A 182 -8.14 -1.47 -2.72
C GLU A 182 -7.47 -2.41 -1.69
N ILE A 183 -8.22 -3.34 -1.08
CA ILE A 183 -7.70 -4.28 -0.09
C ILE A 183 -6.68 -5.23 -0.72
N LEU A 184 -6.99 -5.78 -1.91
CA LEU A 184 -6.05 -6.60 -2.67
C LEU A 184 -4.76 -5.82 -2.99
N LEU A 185 -4.91 -4.56 -3.44
CA LEU A 185 -3.76 -3.69 -3.71
C LEU A 185 -2.88 -3.52 -2.46
N PHE A 186 -3.49 -3.24 -1.30
CA PHE A 186 -2.76 -3.05 -0.05
C PHE A 186 -2.09 -4.34 0.44
N ARG A 187 -2.75 -5.51 0.30
CA ARG A 187 -2.17 -6.81 0.66
C ARG A 187 -0.95 -7.15 -0.19
N LEU A 188 -1.06 -6.98 -1.51
CA LEU A 188 0.05 -7.23 -2.45
C LEU A 188 1.21 -6.26 -2.19
N ALA A 189 0.91 -4.97 -1.98
CA ALA A 189 1.92 -3.98 -1.63
C ALA A 189 2.63 -4.31 -0.32
N LEU A 190 1.88 -4.69 0.73
CA LEU A 190 2.45 -5.07 2.02
C LEU A 190 3.32 -6.32 1.90
N LEU A 191 2.86 -7.36 1.18
CA LEU A 191 3.64 -8.57 0.94
C LEU A 191 4.97 -8.24 0.25
N LEU A 192 4.93 -7.44 -0.82
CA LEU A 192 6.12 -7.06 -1.57
C LEU A 192 7.11 -6.28 -0.70
N LEU A 193 6.63 -5.38 0.15
CA LEU A 193 7.47 -4.62 1.07
C LEU A 193 8.04 -5.47 2.21
N VAL A 194 7.29 -6.44 2.74
CA VAL A 194 7.79 -7.37 3.78
C VAL A 194 8.93 -8.23 3.23
N LYS A 195 8.84 -8.63 1.96
CA LYS A 195 9.88 -9.39 1.25
C LYS A 195 11.05 -8.51 0.76
N ASN A 196 10.92 -7.18 0.83
CA ASN A 196 11.95 -6.26 0.39
C ASN A 196 12.57 -5.48 1.56
N ASP A 197 13.84 -5.77 1.83
CA ASP A 197 14.61 -5.12 2.90
C ASP A 197 14.92 -3.64 2.60
N ALA A 198 14.90 -3.22 1.33
CA ALA A 198 15.39 -1.90 0.91
C ALA A 198 14.55 -0.73 1.41
N VAL A 199 13.25 -0.92 1.66
CA VAL A 199 12.32 0.14 2.10
C VAL A 199 12.14 0.15 3.62
N ARG A 200 12.70 -0.84 4.30
CA ARG A 200 12.47 -1.05 5.73
C ARG A 200 13.38 -0.15 6.57
N ILE A 201 12.76 0.85 7.19
CA ILE A 201 13.45 1.78 8.10
C ILE A 201 13.58 1.16 9.50
N LEU A 202 12.50 0.58 10.03
CA LEU A 202 12.47 -0.02 11.37
C LEU A 202 13.01 -1.46 11.35
N LYS A 203 13.79 -1.82 12.38
CA LYS A 203 14.39 -3.16 12.51
C LYS A 203 13.38 -4.14 13.06
N PHE A 204 12.47 -4.60 12.21
CA PHE A 204 11.50 -5.64 12.58
C PHE A 204 12.20 -6.98 12.79
N SER A 205 11.81 -7.68 13.86
CA SER A 205 12.24 -9.05 14.12
C SER A 205 11.59 -10.02 13.10
N PRO A 206 12.21 -11.17 12.80
CA PRO A 206 11.64 -12.16 11.89
C PRO A 206 10.21 -12.59 12.27
N GLU A 207 9.92 -12.72 13.56
CA GLU A 207 8.60 -13.09 14.07
C GLU A 207 7.55 -12.01 13.77
N THR A 208 7.95 -10.74 13.82
CA THR A 208 7.07 -9.61 13.51
C THR A 208 6.75 -9.56 12.01
N LEU A 209 7.74 -9.83 11.16
CA LEU A 209 7.55 -9.94 9.71
C LEU A 209 6.62 -11.09 9.36
N GLU A 210 6.81 -12.25 10.00
CA GLU A 210 5.94 -13.42 9.80
C GLU A 210 4.49 -13.11 10.19
N CYS A 211 4.25 -12.33 11.25
CA CYS A 211 2.91 -11.87 11.60
C CYS A 211 2.28 -10.96 10.54
N PHE A 212 3.04 -10.08 9.88
CA PHE A 212 2.53 -9.30 8.75
C PHE A 212 2.14 -10.19 7.57
N VAL A 213 2.97 -11.20 7.24
CA VAL A 213 2.65 -12.17 6.17
C VAL A 213 1.38 -12.95 6.51
N LYS A 214 1.27 -13.47 7.75
CA LYS A 214 0.08 -14.19 8.22
C LYS A 214 -1.18 -13.34 8.17
N LEU A 215 -1.09 -12.04 8.44
CA LEU A 215 -2.22 -11.11 8.31
C LEU A 215 -2.66 -10.95 6.84
N CYS A 216 -1.74 -10.97 5.88
CA CYS A 216 -2.10 -10.97 4.46
C CYS A 216 -2.77 -12.29 4.05
N GLU A 217 -2.26 -13.43 4.51
CA GLU A 217 -2.73 -14.77 4.14
C GLU A 217 -4.07 -15.15 4.80
N GLU A 218 -4.21 -14.91 6.10
CA GLU A 218 -5.34 -15.41 6.91
C GLU A 218 -6.25 -14.29 7.42
N GLY A 219 -5.91 -13.03 7.17
CA GLY A 219 -6.67 -11.90 7.69
C GLY A 219 -8.03 -11.71 6.98
N SER A 220 -9.01 -11.20 7.72
CA SER A 220 -10.32 -10.84 7.17
C SER A 220 -10.20 -9.63 6.24
N THR A 221 -11.05 -9.54 5.21
CA THR A 221 -11.12 -8.38 4.30
C THR A 221 -11.49 -7.09 5.02
N LYS A 222 -12.06 -7.19 6.22
CA LYS A 222 -12.52 -6.05 7.02
C LYS A 222 -11.38 -5.30 7.73
N ILE A 223 -10.16 -5.86 7.73
CA ILE A 223 -8.98 -5.22 8.33
C ILE A 223 -8.55 -4.05 7.44
N SER A 224 -8.19 -2.92 8.05
CA SER A 224 -7.59 -1.80 7.31
C SER A 224 -6.13 -2.12 6.94
N TYR A 225 -5.94 -2.79 5.79
CA TYR A 225 -4.61 -3.08 5.25
C TYR A 225 -3.84 -1.82 4.87
N GLU A 226 -4.53 -0.71 4.61
CA GLU A 226 -3.91 0.60 4.44
C GLU A 226 -3.13 1.03 5.69
N ASN A 227 -3.73 0.92 6.88
CA ASN A 227 -3.04 1.23 8.14
C ASN A 227 -1.88 0.27 8.39
N LEU A 228 -2.03 -1.02 8.06
CA LEU A 228 -0.94 -1.98 8.16
C LEU A 228 0.23 -1.61 7.23
N LEU A 229 -0.07 -1.22 5.99
CA LEU A 229 0.93 -0.75 5.03
C LEU A 229 1.69 0.47 5.56
N TYR A 230 0.97 1.49 6.05
CA TYR A 230 1.58 2.68 6.65
C TYR A 230 2.40 2.35 7.90
N SER A 231 1.95 1.39 8.72
CA SER A 231 2.70 0.96 9.89
C SER A 231 4.04 0.33 9.55
N PHE A 232 4.12 -0.38 8.41
CA PHE A 232 5.33 -1.06 7.97
C PHE A 232 6.38 -0.08 7.43
N VAL A 233 5.97 0.94 6.67
CA VAL A 233 6.87 1.98 6.14
C VAL A 233 7.13 3.14 7.11
N SER A 234 6.66 3.01 8.34
CA SER A 234 6.78 4.06 9.34
C SER A 234 8.23 4.32 9.75
N PHE A 235 8.58 5.58 9.99
CA PHE A 235 9.95 5.96 10.40
C PHE A 235 10.20 5.82 11.91
N SER A 236 9.14 5.65 12.71
CA SER A 236 9.23 5.60 14.17
C SER A 236 8.30 4.54 14.73
N TRP A 237 8.80 3.79 15.71
CA TRP A 237 8.03 2.78 16.44
C TRP A 237 6.72 3.32 17.04
N LYS A 238 6.69 4.59 17.45
CA LYS A 238 5.48 5.24 17.97
C LYS A 238 4.38 5.34 16.92
N HIS A 239 4.74 5.75 15.70
CA HIS A 239 3.82 5.87 14.58
C HIS A 239 3.37 4.49 14.09
N CYS A 240 4.32 3.56 13.94
CA CYS A 240 4.04 2.14 13.66
C CYS A 240 3.01 1.57 14.65
N PHE A 241 3.21 1.76 15.95
CA PHE A 241 2.27 1.33 16.99
C PHE A 241 0.89 1.97 16.85
N LEU A 242 0.81 3.28 16.59
CA LEU A 242 -0.48 3.94 16.43
C LEU A 242 -1.26 3.42 15.21
N ASP A 243 -0.58 3.15 14.10
CA ASP A 243 -1.22 2.63 12.88
C ASP A 243 -1.70 1.17 13.07
N VAL A 244 -0.91 0.34 13.74
CA VAL A 244 -1.37 -1.01 14.14
C VAL A 244 -2.50 -0.92 15.17
N TYR A 245 -2.41 -0.01 16.13
CA TYR A 245 -3.43 0.20 17.14
C TYR A 245 -4.76 0.68 16.53
N ARG A 246 -4.74 1.52 15.49
CA ARG A 246 -5.95 1.89 14.74
C ARG A 246 -6.66 0.69 14.12
N CYS A 247 -5.95 -0.40 13.83
CA CYS A 247 -6.57 -1.64 13.39
C CYS A 247 -7.34 -2.35 14.51
N LEU A 248 -6.89 -2.20 15.78
CA LEU A 248 -7.57 -2.69 16.99
C LEU A 248 -8.74 -1.78 17.42
N ASP A 249 -8.54 -0.47 17.27
CA ASP A 249 -9.46 0.64 17.63
C ASP A 249 -10.40 1.02 16.48
N LEU A 250 -10.47 0.23 15.41
CA LEU A 250 -11.51 0.43 14.40
C LEU A 250 -12.84 0.39 15.15
N GLU A 251 -13.56 1.51 15.14
CA GLU A 251 -14.70 1.83 16.02
C GLU A 251 -15.69 0.65 16.15
N ARG A 252 -15.80 -0.16 15.09
CA ARG A 252 -16.50 -1.44 15.03
C ARG A 252 -16.10 -2.47 16.11
N LEU A 253 -14.81 -2.77 16.29
CA LEU A 253 -14.35 -3.77 17.28
C LEU A 253 -14.56 -3.33 18.72
N PHE A 254 -14.44 -2.04 19.02
CA PHE A 254 -14.76 -1.52 20.35
C PHE A 254 -16.27 -1.50 20.61
N SER A 255 -17.07 -1.21 19.59
CA SER A 255 -18.51 -1.25 19.69
C SER A 255 -19.05 -2.68 19.91
N ILE A 256 -18.45 -3.70 19.27
CA ILE A 256 -18.97 -5.08 19.25
C ILE A 256 -19.23 -5.70 20.64
N PRO A 257 -18.28 -5.76 21.62
CA PRO A 257 -18.53 -6.48 22.88
C PRO A 257 -19.64 -5.88 23.75
N LYS A 258 -19.84 -4.57 23.69
CA LYS A 258 -20.87 -3.86 24.47
C LYS A 258 -22.20 -3.89 23.73
N LEU A 259 -22.20 -3.67 22.41
CA LEU A 259 -23.38 -3.78 21.58
C LEU A 259 -23.90 -5.21 21.50
N LYS A 260 -23.03 -6.24 21.49
CA LYS A 260 -23.46 -7.64 21.51
C LYS A 260 -24.24 -7.97 22.76
N LYS A 261 -23.77 -7.56 23.94
CA LYS A 261 -24.54 -7.71 25.18
C LYS A 261 -25.88 -6.97 25.11
N PHE A 262 -25.91 -5.79 24.51
CA PHE A 262 -27.12 -5.00 24.37
C PHE A 262 -28.11 -5.62 23.36
N TYR A 263 -27.59 -6.11 22.22
CA TYR A 263 -28.29 -6.85 21.18
C TYR A 263 -28.88 -8.15 21.74
N ASP A 264 -28.07 -8.97 22.42
CA ASP A 264 -28.52 -10.21 23.06
C ASP A 264 -29.62 -9.94 24.10
N THR A 265 -29.52 -8.83 24.86
CA THR A 265 -30.53 -8.42 25.84
C THR A 265 -31.83 -7.91 25.20
N ILE A 266 -31.77 -7.34 23.99
CA ILE A 266 -32.93 -6.79 23.26
C ILE A 266 -33.59 -7.83 22.35
N LEU A 267 -32.81 -8.68 21.66
CA LEU A 267 -33.29 -9.70 20.72
C LEU A 267 -33.72 -11.02 21.35
N GLU A 268 -33.51 -11.24 22.65
CA GLU A 268 -34.36 -12.20 23.38
C GLU A 268 -35.87 -11.89 23.22
N LYS A 269 -36.24 -10.71 22.66
CA LYS A 269 -37.64 -10.34 22.44
C LYS A 269 -38.14 -10.27 21.00
N LYS A 270 -37.35 -10.09 19.92
CA LYS A 270 -37.84 -10.15 18.50
C LYS A 270 -36.74 -10.28 17.43
N ASP A 271 -36.95 -11.20 16.49
CA ASP A 271 -36.11 -11.53 15.30
C ASP A 271 -36.17 -10.51 14.14
N LEU A 272 -35.73 -9.25 14.29
CA LEU A 272 -35.97 -8.27 13.21
C LEU A 272 -34.78 -7.45 12.69
N LEU A 273 -33.59 -7.46 13.32
CA LEU A 273 -32.44 -6.66 12.85
C LEU A 273 -31.16 -7.47 12.89
N ASN A 274 -30.32 -7.34 11.86
CA ASN A 274 -28.95 -7.85 11.90
C ASN A 274 -28.11 -6.98 12.86
N PHE A 275 -27.01 -7.54 13.38
CA PHE A 275 -26.17 -6.87 14.37
C PHE A 275 -25.52 -5.59 13.85
N GLN A 276 -25.19 -5.57 12.56
CA GLN A 276 -24.46 -4.48 11.92
C GLN A 276 -25.32 -3.22 11.78
N ASP A 277 -26.54 -3.36 11.27
CA ASP A 277 -27.54 -2.29 11.18
C ASP A 277 -27.88 -1.74 12.56
N PHE A 278 -27.97 -2.63 13.56
CA PHE A 278 -28.19 -2.24 14.95
C PHE A 278 -27.05 -1.41 15.53
N ALA A 279 -25.79 -1.80 15.23
CA ALA A 279 -24.61 -1.08 15.67
C ALA A 279 -24.53 0.32 15.05
N THR A 280 -24.77 0.42 13.74
CA THR A 280 -24.81 1.69 13.01
C THR A 280 -25.90 2.61 13.55
N LEU A 281 -27.12 2.10 13.78
CA LEU A 281 -28.22 2.86 14.37
C LEU A 281 -27.89 3.38 15.79
N CYS A 282 -27.17 2.60 16.59
CA CYS A 282 -26.76 3.01 17.93
C CYS A 282 -25.68 4.11 17.90
N GLU A 283 -24.77 4.10 16.93
CA GLU A 283 -23.78 5.15 16.76
C GLU A 283 -24.42 6.45 16.22
N GLU A 284 -25.31 6.34 15.24
CA GLU A 284 -25.97 7.47 14.58
C GLU A 284 -27.03 8.15 15.45
N GLU A 285 -27.92 7.40 16.10
CA GLU A 285 -29.05 7.97 16.86
C GLU A 285 -28.70 8.30 18.31
N ILE A 286 -27.74 7.58 18.91
CA ILE A 286 -27.43 7.68 20.35
C ILE A 286 -26.09 8.37 20.59
N SER A 287 -25.26 8.57 19.54
CA SER A 287 -23.89 9.13 19.68
C SER A 287 -23.07 8.39 20.76
N LEU A 288 -23.23 7.06 20.83
CA LEU A 288 -22.71 6.25 21.93
C LEU A 288 -21.18 6.12 21.86
N LYS A 289 -20.44 7.10 22.39
CA LYS A 289 -18.99 6.95 22.59
C LYS A 289 -18.69 6.03 23.78
N LEU A 290 -18.25 4.82 23.48
CA LEU A 290 -17.84 3.86 24.49
C LEU A 290 -16.51 4.27 25.13
N ARG A 291 -16.39 4.04 26.45
CA ARG A 291 -15.10 4.15 27.15
C ARG A 291 -14.14 3.08 26.62
N GLU A 292 -13.06 3.52 25.97
CA GLU A 292 -12.03 2.68 25.35
C GLU A 292 -11.39 1.69 26.35
N GLU A 293 -11.01 2.16 27.54
CA GLU A 293 -10.33 1.33 28.56
C GLU A 293 -11.14 0.09 28.99
N GLU A 294 -12.43 0.28 29.29
CA GLU A 294 -13.35 -0.82 29.68
C GLU A 294 -13.61 -1.81 28.54
N THR A 295 -13.39 -1.38 27.31
CA THR A 295 -13.65 -2.17 26.11
C THR A 295 -12.42 -2.97 25.72
N LEU A 296 -11.23 -2.34 25.78
CA LEU A 296 -9.94 -3.02 25.71
C LEU A 296 -9.84 -4.14 26.76
N GLU A 297 -10.29 -3.89 27.99
CA GLU A 297 -10.35 -4.93 29.03
C GLU A 297 -11.16 -6.16 28.58
N LYS A 298 -12.35 -5.95 28.01
CA LYS A 298 -13.21 -7.05 27.56
C LYS A 298 -12.65 -7.78 26.33
N LEU A 299 -12.01 -7.07 25.41
CA LEU A 299 -11.40 -7.67 24.22
C LEU A 299 -10.20 -8.55 24.62
N LEU A 300 -9.32 -8.03 25.47
CA LEU A 300 -8.06 -8.69 25.81
C LEU A 300 -8.19 -9.79 26.87
N ASN A 301 -9.23 -9.77 27.72
CA ASN A 301 -9.48 -10.85 28.69
C ASN A 301 -9.72 -12.23 28.01
N GLY A 302 -10.07 -12.26 26.71
CA GLY A 302 -10.17 -13.50 25.94
C GLY A 302 -8.84 -14.02 25.37
N GLU A 303 -7.80 -13.19 25.34
CA GLU A 303 -6.56 -13.41 24.60
C GLU A 303 -5.33 -13.48 25.54
N GLU A 304 -5.50 -14.02 26.76
CA GLU A 304 -4.46 -14.07 27.79
C GLU A 304 -3.16 -14.74 27.34
N LYS A 305 -3.24 -15.72 26.41
CA LYS A 305 -2.05 -16.40 25.88
C LYS A 305 -1.16 -15.46 25.05
N ILE A 306 -1.77 -14.61 24.23
CA ILE A 306 -1.09 -13.65 23.36
C ILE A 306 -0.48 -12.52 24.22
N THR A 307 -1.27 -12.01 25.16
CA THR A 307 -0.89 -10.81 25.93
C THR A 307 0.13 -11.06 27.04
N LYS A 308 0.37 -12.31 27.46
CA LYS A 308 1.41 -12.68 28.44
C LYS A 308 2.83 -12.27 28.04
N ARG A 309 3.08 -12.10 26.74
CA ARG A 309 4.37 -11.66 26.19
C ARG A 309 4.73 -10.21 26.52
N LEU A 310 3.76 -9.38 26.91
CA LEU A 310 4.00 -7.97 27.27
C LEU A 310 4.72 -7.79 28.62
N GLY A 311 5.07 -8.88 29.31
CA GLY A 311 5.79 -8.86 30.58
C GLY A 311 4.87 -8.63 31.79
N SER A 312 5.38 -8.96 32.97
CA SER A 312 4.69 -8.98 34.27
C SER A 312 4.25 -7.59 34.76
N CYS A 313 3.24 -7.01 34.13
CA CYS A 313 2.49 -5.87 34.64
C CYS A 313 1.01 -6.22 34.61
N GLU A 314 0.35 -5.97 35.74
CA GLU A 314 -1.10 -6.07 35.89
C GLU A 314 -1.83 -5.46 34.68
N ASN A 315 -2.71 -6.25 34.08
CA ASN A 315 -3.66 -5.89 33.03
C ASN A 315 -3.04 -5.33 31.73
N SER A 316 -2.78 -6.22 30.77
CA SER A 316 -2.30 -5.93 29.41
C SER A 316 -3.07 -4.81 28.68
N TYR A 317 -4.38 -4.70 28.93
CA TYR A 317 -5.21 -3.61 28.38
C TYR A 317 -4.83 -2.23 28.93
N LYS A 318 -4.49 -2.14 30.23
CA LYS A 318 -4.02 -0.88 30.84
C LYS A 318 -2.67 -0.49 30.28
N PHE A 319 -1.81 -1.46 30.00
CA PHE A 319 -0.52 -1.20 29.38
C PHE A 319 -0.68 -0.58 27.98
N ILE A 320 -1.45 -1.23 27.08
CA ILE A 320 -1.70 -0.72 25.72
C ILE A 320 -2.37 0.65 25.76
N TYR A 321 -3.39 0.83 26.60
CA TYR A 321 -4.10 2.10 26.75
C TYR A 321 -3.18 3.23 27.29
N LYS A 322 -2.36 2.94 28.29
CA LYS A 322 -1.37 3.91 28.81
C LYS A 322 -0.30 4.24 27.78
N LEU A 323 0.16 3.26 27.00
CA LEU A 323 1.15 3.47 25.95
C LEU A 323 0.59 4.36 24.83
N ARG A 324 -0.62 4.09 24.35
CA ARG A 324 -1.31 4.96 23.38
C ARG A 324 -1.44 6.38 23.92
N ASN A 325 -1.90 6.53 25.15
CA ASN A 325 -2.11 7.84 25.75
C ASN A 325 -0.81 8.61 26.00
N SER A 326 0.31 7.94 26.30
CA SER A 326 1.60 8.60 26.45
C SER A 326 2.21 9.06 25.12
N ILE A 327 1.83 8.41 24.00
CA ILE A 327 2.24 8.82 22.65
C ILE A 327 1.37 10.00 22.17
N VAL A 328 0.05 9.92 22.35
CA VAL A 328 -0.91 10.89 21.79
C VAL A 328 -1.06 12.16 22.64
N HIS A 329 -0.94 12.06 23.97
CA HIS A 329 -1.14 13.19 24.86
C HIS A 329 0.19 13.62 25.51
N PHE A 330 0.66 14.81 25.14
CA PHE A 330 1.77 15.44 25.84
C PHE A 330 1.28 16.01 27.19
N ARG A 331 1.49 15.29 28.29
CA ARG A 331 1.17 15.78 29.65
C ARG A 331 2.45 16.04 30.44
N ALA A 332 2.55 17.22 31.03
CA ALA A 332 3.72 17.67 31.79
C ALA A 332 4.11 16.80 33.00
N SER A 333 3.20 15.94 33.48
CA SER A 333 3.40 15.08 34.65
C SER A 333 3.49 13.58 34.33
N GLN A 334 3.53 13.19 33.05
CA GLN A 334 3.65 11.77 32.70
C GLN A 334 5.12 11.33 32.74
N GLU A 335 5.40 10.33 33.57
CA GLU A 335 6.57 9.48 33.35
C GLU A 335 6.43 8.85 31.95
N THR A 336 7.43 9.05 31.09
CA THR A 336 7.48 8.44 29.76
C THR A 336 7.52 6.93 29.93
N MET A 337 6.35 6.30 29.79
CA MET A 337 6.21 4.84 29.70
C MET A 337 6.67 4.30 28.34
N VAL A 338 6.96 5.19 27.40
CA VAL A 338 7.57 4.89 26.11
C VAL A 338 8.89 4.16 26.39
N PRO A 339 9.06 2.92 25.91
CA PRO A 339 10.39 2.32 25.88
C PRO A 339 11.36 3.34 25.29
N ASN A 340 12.50 3.61 25.95
CA ASN A 340 13.65 4.15 25.22
C ASN A 340 13.82 3.32 23.95
N ASP A 341 14.19 3.91 22.81
CA ASP A 341 14.23 3.29 21.46
C ASP A 341 14.95 1.92 21.43
N ASP A 342 14.28 0.92 21.97
CA ASP A 342 14.69 -0.45 22.23
C ASP A 342 13.87 -1.26 21.25
N ASP A 343 14.51 -1.55 20.13
CA ASP A 343 13.91 -2.24 19.00
C ASP A 343 13.27 -3.56 19.46
N ASP A 344 13.89 -4.29 20.39
CA ASP A 344 13.38 -5.60 20.85
C ASP A 344 12.05 -5.45 21.58
N ARG A 345 11.96 -4.46 22.47
CA ARG A 345 10.72 -4.20 23.22
C ARG A 345 9.61 -3.70 22.32
N TRP A 346 9.92 -2.84 21.34
CA TRP A 346 8.94 -2.39 20.36
C TRP A 346 8.47 -3.52 19.45
N ASN A 347 9.37 -4.40 19.00
CA ASN A 347 9.01 -5.59 18.25
C ASN A 347 8.00 -6.46 19.02
N ILE A 348 8.23 -6.73 20.30
CA ILE A 348 7.28 -7.50 21.13
C ILE A 348 5.91 -6.82 21.16
N ILE A 349 5.86 -5.49 21.35
CA ILE A 349 4.59 -4.75 21.42
C ILE A 349 3.85 -4.82 20.08
N ILE A 350 4.54 -4.54 18.97
CA ILE A 350 3.95 -4.57 17.63
C ILE A 350 3.47 -5.99 17.28
N ASN A 351 4.32 -7.00 17.50
CA ASN A 351 3.98 -8.40 17.27
C ASN A 351 2.71 -8.81 18.02
N VAL A 352 2.62 -8.50 19.32
CA VAL A 352 1.42 -8.78 20.12
C VAL A 352 0.20 -8.05 19.56
N CYS A 353 0.34 -6.79 19.12
CA CYS A 353 -0.79 -6.06 18.54
C CYS A 353 -1.24 -6.67 17.19
N LEU A 354 -0.32 -7.10 16.33
CA LEU A 354 -0.64 -7.78 15.07
C LEU A 354 -1.35 -9.12 15.31
N GLU A 355 -0.86 -9.92 16.27
CA GLU A 355 -1.51 -11.18 16.69
C GLU A 355 -2.94 -10.92 17.22
N LEU A 356 -3.12 -9.85 17.99
CA LEU A 356 -4.44 -9.44 18.48
C LEU A 356 -5.37 -9.00 17.35
N VAL A 357 -4.89 -8.24 16.36
CA VAL A 357 -5.69 -7.89 15.18
C VAL A 357 -6.16 -9.17 14.49
N LEU A 358 -5.26 -10.11 14.21
CA LEU A 358 -5.62 -11.36 13.55
C LEU A 358 -6.66 -12.17 14.36
N SER A 359 -6.43 -12.33 15.67
CA SER A 359 -7.33 -13.11 16.55
C SER A 359 -8.72 -12.47 16.68
N LEU A 360 -8.78 -11.16 16.91
CA LEU A 360 -10.04 -10.45 17.14
C LEU A 360 -10.90 -10.39 15.88
N TYR A 361 -10.31 -10.14 14.70
CA TYR A 361 -11.08 -10.13 13.46
C TYR A 361 -11.64 -11.52 13.12
N LYS A 362 -10.87 -12.59 13.34
CA LYS A 362 -11.40 -13.97 13.18
C LYS A 362 -12.54 -14.27 14.16
N LYS A 363 -12.42 -13.82 15.41
CA LYS A 363 -13.43 -14.05 16.46
C LYS A 363 -14.74 -13.32 16.22
N TYR A 364 -14.67 -12.12 15.65
CA TYR A 364 -15.83 -11.26 15.42
C TYR A 364 -16.23 -11.16 13.95
N GLU A 365 -15.73 -12.05 13.10
CA GLU A 365 -15.97 -12.04 11.66
C GLU A 365 -17.46 -12.02 11.31
N ASP A 366 -18.27 -12.80 12.05
CA ASP A 366 -19.73 -12.88 11.91
C ASP A 366 -20.48 -11.58 12.26
N TYR A 367 -19.83 -10.64 12.96
CA TYR A 367 -20.42 -9.38 13.45
C TYR A 367 -19.88 -8.14 12.74
N LEU A 368 -18.83 -8.31 11.96
CA LEU A 368 -18.19 -7.29 11.14
C LEU A 368 -18.86 -7.25 9.78
#